data_AF-A0A522W7T1-F1
#
_entry.id   AF-A0A522W7T1-F1
#
_cell.length_a   1.000
_cell.length_b   1.000
_cell.length_c   1.000
_cell.angle_alpha   90.00
_cell.angle_beta   90.00
_cell.angle_gamma   90.00
#
_symmetry.space_group_name_H-M   'P 1'
#
loop_
_entity.id
_entity.type
_entity.pdbx_description
1 polymer ?
#
loop_
_entity_poly.entity_id
_entity_poly.type
_entity_poly.pdbx_seq_one_letter_code
_entity_poly.pdbx_strand_id
1 'polypeptide(L)'
;MIRKDFQKLGLGTRLSFLALRKIILRNIFCIIFKPIEIMFITPNIRVLAKTAALADFIYPNPYNADEATGRVTPADDDTWTMAQELIKLSDNPSRRLDREGLVLHGSYASMPWLIYNGEQIPWHRDVAVNSFAKYYLGYGRKEDKEFVVRARIGMGSLIRYYFRDLKSAK
;
A
#
# COMPACT_ATOMS: atom_id res chain seq x y z
N MET A 1 -6.94 12.07 5.81
CA MET A 1 -7.56 11.21 6.85
C MET A 1 -9.06 11.10 6.58
N ILE A 2 -9.69 9.92 6.73
CA ILE A 2 -11.12 9.70 6.42
C ILE A 2 -11.85 9.31 7.71
N ARG A 3 -12.92 10.04 8.04
CA ARG A 3 -13.80 9.77 9.20
C ARG A 3 -14.36 8.34 9.13
N LYS A 4 -14.56 7.72 10.30
CA LYS A 4 -15.01 6.33 10.46
C LYS A 4 -16.27 6.00 9.64
N ASP A 5 -17.20 6.94 9.58
CA ASP A 5 -18.46 6.86 8.84
C ASP A 5 -18.26 6.69 7.31
N PHE A 6 -17.11 7.12 6.80
CA PHE A 6 -16.77 7.13 5.37
C PHE A 6 -15.80 6.01 4.97
N GLN A 7 -15.29 5.23 5.92
CA GLN A 7 -14.32 4.15 5.65
C GLN A 7 -14.95 3.01 4.82
N LYS A 8 -16.23 2.68 5.05
CA LYS A 8 -16.96 1.63 4.33
C LYS A 8 -17.30 1.99 2.88
N LEU A 9 -17.28 3.27 2.51
CA LEU A 9 -17.63 3.75 1.16
C LEU A 9 -16.50 3.59 0.13
N GLY A 10 -15.37 3.00 0.52
CA GLY A 10 -14.20 2.87 -0.35
C GLY A 10 -13.57 4.22 -0.75
N LEU A 11 -13.93 5.30 -0.05
CA LEU A 11 -13.45 6.66 -0.32
C LEU A 11 -11.94 6.77 -0.17
N GLY A 12 -11.32 6.06 0.77
CA GLY A 12 -9.86 6.00 0.91
C GLY A 12 -9.21 5.43 -0.32
N THR A 13 -9.72 4.30 -0.79
CA THR A 13 -9.24 3.67 -2.01
C THR A 13 -9.47 4.56 -3.24
N ARG A 14 -10.60 5.28 -3.34
CA ARG A 14 -10.88 6.21 -4.44
C ARG A 14 -9.98 7.44 -4.40
N LEU A 15 -9.82 8.08 -3.24
CA LEU A 15 -8.99 9.28 -3.08
C LEU A 15 -7.50 8.96 -3.27
N SER A 16 -6.99 7.88 -2.68
CA SER A 16 -5.62 7.43 -2.91
C SER A 16 -5.40 7.09 -4.39
N PHE A 17 -6.38 6.45 -5.04
CA PHE A 17 -6.29 6.15 -6.47
C PHE A 17 -6.35 7.42 -7.34
N LEU A 18 -7.21 8.40 -7.02
CA LEU A 18 -7.28 9.68 -7.74
C LEU A 18 -6.00 10.49 -7.55
N ALA A 19 -5.43 10.50 -6.35
CA ALA A 19 -4.14 11.13 -6.08
C ALA A 19 -3.03 10.46 -6.89
N LEU A 20 -2.96 9.12 -6.86
CA LEU A 20 -1.99 8.34 -7.64
C LEU A 20 -2.16 8.61 -9.15
N ARG A 21 -3.40 8.55 -9.65
CA ARG A 21 -3.73 8.85 -11.06
C ARG A 21 -3.30 10.26 -11.45
N LYS A 22 -3.56 11.27 -10.60
CA LYS A 22 -3.17 12.66 -10.84
C LYS A 22 -1.64 12.81 -10.90
N ILE A 23 -0.91 12.12 -10.03
CA ILE A 23 0.57 12.08 -10.07
C ILE A 23 1.06 11.45 -11.38
N ILE A 24 0.48 10.32 -11.78
CA ILE A 24 0.84 9.64 -13.04
C ILE A 24 0.58 10.54 -14.25
N LEU A 25 -0.62 11.10 -14.37
CA LEU A 25 -1.01 11.95 -15.49
C LEU A 25 -0.19 13.24 -15.55
N ARG A 26 0.05 13.90 -14.41
CA ARG A 26 0.83 15.15 -14.36
C ARG A 26 2.29 14.94 -14.74
N ASN A 27 2.83 13.75 -14.53
CA ASN A 27 4.23 13.45 -14.78
C ASN A 27 4.43 12.45 -15.94
N ILE A 28 3.44 12.28 -16.82
CA ILE A 28 3.46 11.23 -17.84
C ILE A 28 4.70 11.32 -18.74
N PHE A 29 5.09 12.53 -19.12
CA PHE A 29 6.32 12.79 -19.89
C PHE A 29 7.57 12.44 -19.11
N CYS A 30 7.64 12.77 -17.82
CA CYS A 30 8.76 12.38 -16.97
C CYS A 30 8.85 10.86 -16.80
N ILE A 31 7.72 10.15 -16.66
CA ILE A 31 7.67 8.69 -16.52
C ILE A 31 8.26 7.98 -17.75
N ILE A 32 8.05 8.55 -18.94
CA ILE A 32 8.62 8.04 -20.20
C ILE A 32 10.15 8.03 -20.15
N PHE A 33 10.76 9.07 -19.57
CA PHE A 33 12.22 9.22 -19.50
C PHE A 33 12.85 8.65 -18.23
N LYS A 34 12.10 8.61 -17.11
CA LYS A 34 12.57 8.10 -15.82
C LYS A 34 11.40 7.54 -15.00
N PRO A 35 11.48 6.29 -14.49
CA PRO A 35 10.46 5.76 -13.60
C PRO A 35 10.27 6.64 -12.37
N ILE A 36 9.02 6.87 -12.00
CA ILE A 36 8.67 7.55 -10.75
C ILE A 36 8.65 6.55 -9.63
N GLU A 37 9.21 6.96 -8.51
CA GLU A 37 9.21 6.18 -7.30
C GLU A 37 8.37 6.87 -6.25
N ILE A 38 7.49 6.11 -5.60
CA ILE A 38 6.55 6.62 -4.61
C ILE A 38 6.67 5.73 -3.39
N MET A 39 6.75 6.39 -2.23
CA MET A 39 6.63 5.73 -0.94
C MET A 39 5.48 6.30 -0.13
N PHE A 40 4.68 5.42 0.44
CA PHE A 40 3.52 5.82 1.22
C PHE A 40 3.21 4.80 2.31
N ILE A 41 2.53 5.25 3.36
CA ILE A 41 2.08 4.41 4.46
C ILE A 41 0.59 4.13 4.27
N THR A 42 0.18 2.88 4.43
CA THR A 42 -1.25 2.54 4.39
C THR A 42 -1.61 1.39 5.31
N PRO A 43 -2.73 1.49 6.04
CA PRO A 43 -3.33 0.36 6.73
C PRO A 43 -4.26 -0.40 5.79
N ASN A 44 -4.47 0.01 4.53
CA ASN A 44 -5.58 -0.45 3.69
C ASN A 44 -5.08 -1.39 2.58
N ILE A 45 -5.39 -2.68 2.72
CA ILE A 45 -4.93 -3.71 1.78
C ILE A 45 -5.43 -3.51 0.33
N ARG A 46 -6.61 -2.87 0.13
CA ARG A 46 -7.10 -2.57 -1.24
C ARG A 46 -6.24 -1.54 -1.94
N VAL A 47 -5.63 -0.61 -1.20
CA VAL A 47 -4.67 0.34 -1.76
C VAL A 47 -3.43 -0.41 -2.22
N LEU A 48 -2.87 -1.27 -1.36
CA LEU A 48 -1.72 -2.10 -1.70
C LEU A 48 -1.98 -2.93 -2.97
N ALA A 49 -3.10 -3.67 -3.01
CA ALA A 49 -3.46 -4.52 -4.14
C ALA A 49 -3.66 -3.73 -5.44
N LYS A 50 -4.26 -2.53 -5.38
CA LYS A 50 -4.43 -1.67 -6.56
C LYS A 50 -3.11 -1.11 -7.06
N THR A 51 -2.21 -0.72 -6.15
CA THR A 51 -0.88 -0.24 -6.52
C THR A 51 -0.07 -1.38 -7.13
N ALA A 52 -0.14 -2.58 -6.57
CA ALA A 52 0.53 -3.78 -7.10
C ALA A 52 0.07 -4.12 -8.52
N ALA A 53 -1.21 -3.94 -8.83
CA ALA A 53 -1.74 -4.18 -10.17
C ALA A 53 -1.28 -3.16 -11.23
N LEU A 54 -0.72 -2.02 -10.81
CA LEU A 54 -0.33 -0.94 -11.71
C LEU A 54 1.18 -0.79 -11.79
N ALA A 55 1.88 -0.84 -10.65
CA ALA A 55 3.30 -0.56 -10.54
C ALA A 55 4.16 -1.63 -11.26
N ASP A 56 5.31 -1.21 -11.77
CA ASP A 56 6.33 -2.09 -12.34
C ASP A 56 7.12 -2.81 -11.25
N PHE A 57 7.18 -2.20 -10.08
CA PHE A 57 7.73 -2.79 -8.88
C PHE A 57 6.89 -2.34 -7.69
N ILE A 58 6.64 -3.25 -6.75
CA ILE A 58 6.06 -2.91 -5.46
C ILE A 58 6.67 -3.76 -4.35
N TYR A 59 6.87 -3.13 -3.20
CA TYR A 59 7.18 -3.82 -1.96
C TYR A 59 6.38 -3.20 -0.79
N PRO A 60 5.80 -4.02 0.11
CA PRO A 60 5.64 -5.47 -0.03
C PRO A 60 4.68 -5.81 -1.18
N ASN A 61 4.80 -7.02 -1.74
CA ASN A 61 3.87 -7.50 -2.76
C ASN A 61 3.06 -8.69 -2.22
N PRO A 62 1.74 -8.55 -1.99
CA PRO A 62 0.93 -9.65 -1.47
C PRO A 62 0.86 -10.85 -2.41
N TYR A 63 1.10 -10.67 -3.72
CA TYR A 63 1.08 -11.75 -4.70
C TYR A 63 2.40 -12.54 -4.80
N ASN A 64 3.45 -12.06 -4.12
CA ASN A 64 4.74 -12.75 -4.03
C ASN A 64 4.96 -13.40 -2.66
N ALA A 65 3.93 -13.42 -1.81
CA ALA A 65 4.01 -14.07 -0.51
C ALA A 65 4.04 -15.58 -0.69
N ASP A 66 4.89 -16.25 0.08
CA ASP A 66 4.95 -17.70 0.13
C ASP A 66 3.61 -18.26 0.63
N GLU A 67 3.01 -19.20 -0.10
CA GLU A 67 1.65 -19.68 0.20
C GLU A 67 1.58 -20.44 1.53
N ALA A 68 2.66 -21.12 1.93
CA ALA A 68 2.71 -21.92 3.15
C ALA A 68 2.89 -21.06 4.41
N THR A 69 3.74 -20.03 4.33
CA THR A 69 4.13 -19.21 5.48
C THR A 69 3.49 -17.82 5.49
N GLY A 70 2.95 -17.36 4.36
CA GLY A 70 2.45 -15.99 4.17
C GLY A 70 3.54 -14.91 4.13
N ARG A 71 4.81 -15.31 4.16
CA ARG A 71 5.96 -14.40 4.27
C ARG A 71 6.43 -13.92 2.91
N VAL A 72 6.97 -12.72 2.87
CA VAL A 72 7.72 -12.21 1.71
C VAL A 72 9.20 -12.14 2.02
N THR A 73 10.04 -12.19 0.99
CA THR A 73 11.46 -11.87 1.11
C THR A 73 11.61 -10.50 1.80
N PRO A 74 12.55 -10.33 2.75
CA PRO A 74 12.81 -9.02 3.35
C PRO A 74 13.17 -7.94 2.32
N ALA A 75 12.88 -6.68 2.66
CA ALA A 75 13.19 -5.55 1.80
C ALA A 75 14.70 -5.47 1.50
N ASP A 76 15.07 -5.12 0.27
CA ASP A 76 16.46 -4.79 -0.07
C ASP A 76 16.95 -3.55 0.70
N ASP A 77 18.27 -3.30 0.67
CA ASP A 77 18.87 -2.21 1.47
C ASP A 77 18.37 -0.83 1.03
N ASP A 78 18.15 -0.62 -0.26
CA ASP A 78 17.61 0.64 -0.79
C ASP A 78 16.19 0.90 -0.26
N THR A 79 15.29 -0.09 -0.41
CA THR A 79 13.91 -0.03 0.07
C THR A 79 13.89 0.18 1.58
N TRP A 80 14.76 -0.51 2.31
CA TRP A 80 14.87 -0.38 3.76
C TRP A 80 15.31 1.02 4.17
N THR A 81 16.34 1.56 3.51
CA THR A 81 16.88 2.89 3.80
C THR A 81 15.85 3.98 3.55
N MET A 82 15.14 3.92 2.42
CA MET A 82 14.05 4.85 2.11
C MET A 82 12.90 4.76 3.12
N ALA A 83 12.58 3.57 3.61
CA ALA A 83 11.59 3.37 4.68
C ALA A 83 11.97 4.05 5.98
N GLN A 84 13.23 3.92 6.39
CA GLN A 84 13.72 4.60 7.57
C GLN A 84 13.69 6.13 7.40
N GLU A 85 14.05 6.65 6.23
CA GLU A 85 13.98 8.09 5.94
C GLU A 85 12.53 8.62 5.97
N LEU A 86 11.59 7.91 5.36
CA LEU A 86 10.17 8.28 5.39
C LEU A 86 9.64 8.37 6.83
N ILE A 87 10.01 7.43 7.70
CA ILE A 87 9.56 7.41 9.09
C ILE A 87 10.20 8.53 9.90
N LYS A 88 11.50 8.82 9.67
CA LYS A 88 12.18 9.96 10.33
C LYS A 88 11.49 11.30 10.05
N LEU A 89 10.89 11.45 8.88
CA LEU A 89 10.16 12.66 8.47
C LEU A 89 8.68 12.66 8.89
N SER A 90 8.20 11.59 9.51
CA SER A 90 6.79 11.46 9.92
C SER A 90 6.53 12.05 11.31
N ASP A 91 5.26 12.26 11.64
CA ASP A 91 4.82 12.78 12.95
C ASP A 91 5.22 11.92 14.15
N ASN A 92 5.57 10.65 13.91
CA ASN A 92 6.04 9.73 14.96
C ASN A 92 7.24 8.91 14.47
N PRO A 93 8.47 9.42 14.61
CA PRO A 93 9.67 8.78 14.08
C PRO A 93 10.20 7.62 14.93
N SER A 94 9.72 7.42 16.16
CA SER A 94 10.17 6.35 17.06
C SER A 94 9.44 5.02 16.86
N ARG A 95 8.54 4.95 15.88
CA ARG A 95 7.79 3.73 15.54
C ARG A 95 8.73 2.60 15.11
N ARG A 96 8.42 1.39 15.56
CA ARG A 96 9.15 0.19 15.15
C ARG A 96 8.77 -0.17 13.72
N LEU A 97 9.78 -0.34 12.87
CA LEU A 97 9.60 -0.85 11.51
C LEU A 97 10.25 -2.23 11.40
N ASP A 98 9.50 -3.20 10.92
CA ASP A 98 10.01 -4.53 10.61
C ASP A 98 10.40 -4.59 9.12
N ARG A 99 11.60 -5.10 8.81
CA ARG A 99 12.14 -5.13 7.44
C ARG A 99 11.39 -6.09 6.52
N GLU A 100 10.94 -7.21 7.07
CA GLU A 100 10.05 -8.12 6.36
C GLU A 100 8.64 -7.53 6.27
N GLY A 101 8.09 -7.47 5.05
CA GLY A 101 6.78 -6.87 4.82
C GLY A 101 6.73 -5.34 4.98
N LEU A 102 7.81 -4.69 5.42
CA LEU A 102 7.85 -3.25 5.75
C LEU A 102 6.69 -2.84 6.66
N VAL A 103 6.52 -3.57 7.76
CA VAL A 103 5.42 -3.36 8.70
C VAL A 103 5.82 -2.36 9.76
N LEU A 104 5.10 -1.25 9.80
CA LEU A 104 5.23 -0.19 10.79
C LEU A 104 4.28 -0.45 11.95
N HIS A 105 4.78 -0.36 13.18
CA HIS A 105 4.02 -0.57 14.41
C HIS A 105 3.87 0.74 15.19
N GLY A 106 2.75 0.90 15.88
CA GLY A 106 2.55 2.06 16.77
C GLY A 106 2.03 3.31 16.05
N SER A 107 1.39 3.15 14.88
CA SER A 107 0.84 4.25 14.08
C SER A 107 -0.41 4.91 14.67
N TYR A 108 -1.16 4.20 15.51
CA TYR A 108 -2.48 4.54 16.03
C TYR A 108 -2.51 4.57 17.55
N ALA A 109 -1.36 4.60 18.23
CA ALA A 109 -1.27 4.64 19.69
C ALA A 109 -2.10 5.78 20.31
N SER A 110 -2.12 6.95 19.67
CA SER A 110 -2.94 8.11 20.07
C SER A 110 -4.36 8.13 19.49
N MET A 111 -4.67 7.23 18.54
CA MET A 111 -5.93 7.20 17.80
C MET A 111 -6.44 5.76 17.54
N PRO A 112 -6.63 4.92 18.58
CA PRO A 112 -6.94 3.50 18.42
C PRO A 112 -8.29 3.22 17.72
N TRP A 113 -9.21 4.20 17.69
CA TRP A 113 -10.48 4.08 16.97
C TRP A 113 -10.34 4.08 15.44
N LEU A 114 -9.17 4.41 14.90
CA LEU A 114 -8.86 4.33 13.47
C LEU A 114 -8.46 2.91 13.02
N ILE A 115 -8.11 2.03 13.96
CA ILE A 115 -7.76 0.64 13.66
C ILE A 115 -9.01 -0.11 13.18
N TYR A 116 -8.91 -0.73 12.02
CA TYR A 116 -10.00 -1.50 11.43
C TYR A 116 -10.46 -2.65 12.35
N ASN A 117 -11.77 -2.81 12.50
CA ASN A 117 -12.38 -3.89 13.27
C ASN A 117 -13.55 -4.51 12.52
N GLY A 118 -13.71 -5.83 12.62
CA GLY A 118 -14.83 -6.59 12.05
C GLY A 118 -15.15 -6.19 10.61
N GLU A 119 -16.38 -5.71 10.38
CA GLU A 119 -16.88 -5.31 9.07
C GLU A 119 -16.21 -4.07 8.45
N GLN A 120 -15.41 -3.32 9.22
CA GLN A 120 -14.70 -2.12 8.72
C GLN A 120 -13.41 -2.49 7.98
N ILE A 121 -12.96 -3.74 8.09
CA ILE A 121 -11.75 -4.21 7.43
C ILE A 121 -11.97 -4.16 5.91
N PRO A 122 -11.07 -3.51 5.15
CA PRO A 122 -11.23 -3.36 3.71
C PRO A 122 -10.83 -4.64 2.97
N TRP A 123 -11.55 -5.74 3.18
CA TRP A 123 -11.26 -7.03 2.53
C TRP A 123 -11.22 -6.90 1.01
N HIS A 124 -10.21 -7.47 0.38
CA HIS A 124 -10.09 -7.57 -1.06
C HIS A 124 -10.83 -8.81 -1.57
N ARG A 125 -11.14 -8.87 -2.87
CA ARG A 125 -11.78 -10.06 -3.47
C ARG A 125 -10.84 -11.26 -3.56
N ASP A 126 -9.55 -10.99 -3.55
CA ASP A 126 -8.50 -12.00 -3.66
C ASP A 126 -8.12 -12.53 -2.27
N VAL A 127 -8.14 -13.86 -2.12
CA VAL A 127 -7.87 -14.53 -0.85
C VAL A 127 -6.40 -14.37 -0.45
N ALA A 128 -5.46 -14.43 -1.39
CA ALA A 128 -4.03 -14.29 -1.09
C ALA A 128 -3.72 -12.92 -0.46
N VAL A 129 -4.33 -11.87 -1.04
CA VAL A 129 -4.23 -10.49 -0.53
C VAL A 129 -4.78 -10.36 0.89
N ASN A 130 -5.91 -11.03 1.18
CA ASN A 130 -6.50 -11.02 2.51
C ASN A 130 -5.67 -11.80 3.53
N SER A 131 -5.14 -12.96 3.13
CA SER A 131 -4.24 -13.77 3.97
C SER A 131 -2.97 -13.00 4.31
N PHE A 132 -2.39 -12.31 3.33
CA PHE A 132 -1.24 -11.43 3.52
C PHE A 132 -1.52 -10.33 4.56
N ALA A 133 -2.67 -9.65 4.45
CA ALA A 133 -3.06 -8.62 5.40
C ALA A 133 -3.30 -9.17 6.81
N LYS A 134 -3.91 -10.35 6.94
CA LYS A 134 -4.12 -11.01 8.24
C LYS A 134 -2.79 -11.34 8.91
N TYR A 135 -1.83 -11.84 8.15
CA TYR A 135 -0.51 -12.20 8.66
C TYR A 135 0.26 -10.98 9.17
N TYR A 136 0.40 -9.94 8.34
CA TYR A 136 1.25 -8.79 8.67
C TYR A 136 0.54 -7.72 9.50
N LEU A 137 -0.69 -7.36 9.18
CA LEU A 137 -1.43 -6.28 9.85
C LEU A 137 -2.26 -6.76 11.04
N GLY A 138 -2.42 -8.08 11.22
CA GLY A 138 -3.22 -8.62 12.31
C GLY A 138 -4.69 -8.17 12.26
N TYR A 139 -5.23 -7.95 11.05
CA TYR A 139 -6.63 -7.56 10.88
C TYR A 139 -7.57 -8.48 11.68
N GLY A 140 -8.38 -7.89 12.55
CA GLY A 140 -9.26 -8.62 13.48
C GLY A 140 -8.73 -8.68 14.92
N ARG A 141 -7.41 -8.57 15.13
CA ARG A 141 -6.77 -8.48 16.46
C ARG A 141 -6.58 -7.04 16.95
N LYS A 142 -7.04 -6.05 16.16
CA LYS A 142 -6.86 -4.61 16.40
C LYS A 142 -5.40 -4.23 16.65
N GLU A 143 -4.49 -4.86 15.89
CA GLU A 143 -3.07 -4.53 15.98
C GLU A 143 -2.81 -3.18 15.33
N ASP A 144 -1.98 -2.37 15.99
CA ASP A 144 -1.59 -1.04 15.54
C ASP A 144 -0.48 -1.14 14.50
N LYS A 145 -0.85 -1.52 13.28
CA LYS A 145 0.09 -1.82 12.20
C LYS A 145 -0.31 -1.21 10.86
N GLU A 146 0.69 -0.81 10.09
CA GLU A 146 0.56 -0.31 8.72
C GLU A 146 1.66 -0.87 7.82
N PHE A 147 1.42 -0.88 6.52
CA PHE A 147 2.48 -1.12 5.56
C PHE A 147 3.14 0.20 5.18
N VAL A 148 4.46 0.22 5.15
CA VAL A 148 5.22 1.15 4.33
C VAL A 148 5.36 0.51 2.96
N VAL A 149 4.90 1.21 1.92
CA VAL A 149 4.83 0.67 0.56
C VAL A 149 5.73 1.49 -0.34
N ARG A 150 6.67 0.81 -1.00
CA ARG A 150 7.50 1.33 -2.10
C ARG A 150 6.91 0.86 -3.42
N ALA A 151 6.66 1.78 -4.34
CA ALA A 151 6.16 1.46 -5.67
C ALA A 151 6.95 2.23 -6.74
N ARG A 152 7.36 1.52 -7.79
CA ARG A 152 7.97 2.11 -8.99
C ARG A 152 6.99 2.09 -10.14
N ILE A 153 6.76 3.24 -10.75
CA ILE A 153 5.86 3.45 -11.88
C ILE A 153 6.70 3.93 -13.07
N GLY A 154 6.90 3.04 -14.03
CA GLY A 154 7.58 3.30 -15.30
C GLY A 154 6.66 3.03 -16.50
N MET A 155 7.29 2.76 -17.64
CA MET A 155 6.57 2.57 -18.91
C MET A 155 5.59 1.39 -18.88
N GLY A 156 5.97 0.27 -18.26
CA GLY A 156 5.10 -0.91 -18.16
C GLY A 156 3.81 -0.59 -17.39
N SER A 157 3.91 0.26 -16.37
CA SER A 157 2.76 0.77 -15.62
C SER A 157 1.82 1.62 -16.48
N LEU A 158 2.37 2.48 -17.35
CA LEU A 158 1.59 3.31 -18.27
C LEU A 158 0.84 2.46 -19.29
N ILE A 159 1.51 1.44 -19.85
CA ILE A 159 0.90 0.50 -20.80
C ILE A 159 -0.24 -0.27 -20.13
N ARG A 160 -0.01 -0.84 -18.94
CA ARG A 160 -1.06 -1.53 -18.16
C ARG A 160 -2.23 -0.60 -17.85
N TYR A 161 -1.94 0.65 -17.48
CA TYR A 161 -2.97 1.65 -17.20
C TYR A 161 -3.84 1.92 -18.44
N TYR A 162 -3.22 2.16 -19.60
CA TYR A 162 -3.90 2.44 -20.87
C TYR A 162 -4.83 1.29 -21.31
N PHE A 163 -4.34 0.05 -21.29
CA PHE A 163 -5.15 -1.12 -21.65
C PHE A 163 -6.29 -1.39 -20.65
N ARG A 164 -6.12 -1.03 -19.38
CA ARG A 164 -7.17 -1.21 -18.36
C ARG A 164 -8.29 -0.17 -18.49
N ASP A 165 -7.96 1.09 -18.79
CA ASP A 165 -8.97 2.13 -19.06
C ASP A 165 -9.75 1.79 -20.35
N LEU A 166 -9.09 1.28 -21.40
CA LEU A 166 -9.76 0.83 -22.62
C LEU A 166 -10.77 -0.30 -22.39
N LYS A 167 -10.44 -1.27 -21.53
CA LYS A 167 -11.36 -2.35 -21.13
C LYS A 167 -12.53 -1.88 -20.26
N SER A 168 -12.41 -0.71 -19.62
CA SER A 168 -13.44 -0.16 -18.73
C SER A 168 -14.37 0.83 -19.45
N ALA A 169 -14.08 1.15 -20.72
CA ALA A 169 -14.86 2.05 -21.58
C ALA A 169 -15.74 1.30 -22.61
N LYS A 170 -15.81 -0.04 -22.50
CA LYS A 170 -16.79 -0.91 -23.17
C LYS A 170 -17.72 -1.48 -22.12
#